data_AF-A0A9W7GBV1-F1
#
_entry.id   AF-A0A9W7GBV1-F1
#
_cell.length_a   1.000
_cell.length_b   1.000
_cell.length_c   1.000
_cell.angle_alpha   90.00
_cell.angle_beta   90.00
_cell.angle_gamma   90.00
#
_symmetry.space_group_name_H-M   'P 1'
#
loop_
_entity.id
_entity.type
_entity.pdbx_description
1 polymer ?
#
loop_
_entity_poly.entity_id
_entity_poly.type
_entity_poly.pdbx_seq_one_letter_code
_entity_poly.pdbx_strand_id
1 'polypeptide(L)'
;MITFCPQTNFDAIASCLDNKRLGGQRNEAWSILKWLRNPVRYKNFVAAGYCAMWKGYEPALVAYCNAMLVEWARRGKKNDLLKPYQNDKERNLVQEKDYEMPPWWGNEELHDYHKHALVAKLPEHYKKIFPECDGSLYNGSYPWPRRVEGGAWVLRWPKSRKIPDKVICEGGESGLKRKTQDTTTGNVRKSEGGESGLKRKTQDTMTGNVRKSKRLRRKTE
;
A
#
# COMPACT_ATOMS: atom_id res chain seq x y z
N MET A 1 -16.57 -5.53 -5.14
CA MET A 1 -15.51 -5.06 -6.05
C MET A 1 -14.20 -5.30 -5.28
N ILE A 2 -13.03 -5.26 -5.91
CA ILE A 2 -11.88 -6.01 -5.39
C ILE A 2 -10.60 -5.15 -5.32
N THR A 3 -9.92 -4.90 -6.45
CA THR A 3 -8.90 -3.86 -6.60
C THR A 3 -8.77 -3.56 -8.10
N PHE A 4 -8.72 -2.30 -8.52
CA PHE A 4 -8.47 -1.94 -9.92
C PHE A 4 -7.06 -1.40 -10.08
N CYS A 5 -6.30 -2.04 -10.97
CA CYS A 5 -4.96 -1.60 -11.38
C CYS A 5 -4.89 -1.60 -12.91
N PRO A 6 -5.50 -0.63 -13.61
CA PRO A 6 -5.42 -0.53 -15.07
C PRO A 6 -4.08 0.01 -15.58
N GLN A 7 -3.21 0.48 -14.68
CA GLN A 7 -1.88 1.03 -14.96
C GLN A 7 -1.02 0.99 -13.67
N THR A 8 0.22 1.48 -13.75
CA THR A 8 1.23 1.33 -12.69
C THR A 8 1.35 2.51 -11.72
N ASN A 9 0.89 3.71 -12.09
CA ASN A 9 0.94 4.88 -11.23
C ASN A 9 -0.34 5.02 -10.40
N PHE A 10 -0.23 5.02 -9.06
CA PHE A 10 -1.39 5.04 -8.17
C PHE A 10 -2.27 6.29 -8.31
N ASP A 11 -1.68 7.47 -8.49
CA ASP A 11 -2.44 8.73 -8.65
C ASP A 11 -3.19 8.75 -9.98
N ALA A 12 -2.55 8.24 -11.04
CA ALA A 12 -3.19 8.08 -12.35
C ALA A 12 -4.36 7.09 -12.28
N ILE A 13 -4.22 5.98 -11.54
CA ILE A 13 -5.33 5.05 -11.27
C ILE A 13 -6.46 5.78 -10.53
N ALA A 14 -6.14 6.50 -9.45
CA ALA A 14 -7.15 7.18 -8.66
C ALA A 14 -7.93 8.19 -9.50
N SER A 15 -7.21 9.00 -10.28
CA SER A 15 -7.76 10.03 -11.16
C SER A 15 -8.68 9.43 -12.24
N CYS A 16 -8.31 8.29 -12.84
CA CYS A 16 -9.09 7.71 -13.94
C CYS A 16 -10.40 7.05 -13.47
N LEU A 17 -10.51 6.62 -12.22
CA LEU A 17 -11.69 5.93 -11.70
C LEU A 17 -12.88 6.89 -11.54
N ASP A 18 -14.06 6.43 -11.93
CA ASP A 18 -15.33 7.09 -11.60
C ASP A 18 -15.58 7.06 -10.08
N ASN A 19 -16.47 7.94 -9.61
CA ASN A 19 -16.73 8.11 -8.17
C ASN A 19 -17.20 6.82 -7.47
N LYS A 20 -17.98 5.97 -8.14
CA LYS A 20 -18.45 4.72 -7.52
C LYS A 20 -17.27 3.77 -7.29
N ARG A 21 -16.38 3.63 -8.28
CA ARG A 21 -15.24 2.72 -8.21
C ARG A 21 -14.14 3.25 -7.30
N LEU A 22 -13.80 4.54 -7.39
CA LEU A 22 -12.89 5.21 -6.45
C LEU A 22 -13.37 5.09 -4.99
N GLY A 23 -14.67 5.28 -4.76
CA GLY A 23 -15.28 5.09 -3.45
C GLY A 23 -15.11 3.68 -2.92
N GLY A 24 -15.32 2.67 -3.79
CA GLY A 24 -15.10 1.26 -3.46
C GLY A 24 -13.64 0.92 -3.16
N GLN A 25 -12.69 1.42 -3.97
CA GLN A 25 -11.26 1.12 -3.82
C GLN A 25 -10.72 1.50 -2.44
N ARG A 26 -11.13 2.65 -1.88
CA ARG A 26 -10.73 3.06 -0.52
C ARG A 26 -11.17 2.05 0.53
N ASN A 27 -12.44 1.61 0.45
CA ASN A 27 -13.00 0.66 1.42
C ASN A 27 -12.39 -0.73 1.29
N GLU A 28 -12.14 -1.16 0.05
CA GLU A 28 -11.58 -2.47 -0.28
C GLU A 28 -10.10 -2.57 0.10
N ALA A 29 -9.28 -1.57 -0.26
CA ALA A 29 -7.87 -1.53 0.13
C ALA A 29 -7.71 -1.51 1.66
N TRP A 30 -8.51 -0.71 2.37
CA TRP A 30 -8.50 -0.67 3.83
C TRP A 30 -8.91 -2.01 4.45
N SER A 31 -9.90 -2.68 3.85
CA SER A 31 -10.35 -3.99 4.27
C SER A 31 -9.27 -5.07 4.14
N ILE A 32 -8.52 -5.05 3.03
CA ILE A 32 -7.39 -5.95 2.81
C ILE A 32 -6.28 -5.68 3.83
N LEU A 33 -5.94 -4.40 4.10
CA LEU A 33 -4.94 -4.03 5.11
C LEU A 33 -5.27 -4.56 6.50
N LYS A 34 -6.53 -4.46 6.94
CA LYS A 34 -6.98 -5.02 8.22
C LYS A 34 -6.72 -6.53 8.29
N TRP A 35 -7.11 -7.26 7.25
CA TRP A 35 -6.92 -8.70 7.19
C TRP A 35 -5.44 -9.08 7.17
N LEU A 36 -4.61 -8.42 6.36
CA LEU A 36 -3.17 -8.70 6.28
C LEU A 36 -2.47 -8.46 7.62
N ARG A 37 -2.82 -7.39 8.33
CA ARG A 37 -2.21 -7.03 9.62
C ARG A 37 -2.72 -7.84 10.80
N ASN A 38 -3.96 -8.35 10.74
CA ASN A 38 -4.54 -9.17 11.79
C ASN A 38 -5.51 -10.22 11.24
N PRO A 39 -4.98 -11.28 10.60
CA PRO A 39 -5.82 -12.28 9.94
C PRO A 39 -6.65 -13.11 10.93
N VAL A 40 -6.21 -13.24 12.19
CA VAL A 40 -6.94 -13.95 13.25
C VAL A 40 -8.21 -13.19 13.63
N ARG A 41 -8.10 -11.88 13.88
CA ARG A 41 -9.25 -11.03 14.22
C ARG A 41 -10.21 -10.88 13.04
N TYR A 42 -9.66 -10.76 11.84
CA TYR A 42 -10.43 -10.49 10.62
C TYR A 42 -10.59 -11.76 9.76
N LYS A 43 -10.78 -12.93 10.37
CA LYS A 43 -10.87 -14.23 9.67
C LYS A 43 -11.95 -14.32 8.58
N ASN A 44 -13.01 -13.52 8.70
CA ASN A 44 -14.12 -13.47 7.75
C ASN A 44 -13.80 -12.60 6.52
N PHE A 45 -12.70 -11.83 6.55
CA PHE A 45 -12.18 -11.24 5.33
C PHE A 45 -11.61 -12.36 4.46
N VAL A 46 -12.17 -12.46 3.26
CA VAL A 46 -11.96 -13.61 2.39
C VAL A 46 -10.47 -13.73 2.07
N ALA A 47 -9.87 -14.89 2.36
CA ALA A 47 -8.55 -15.29 1.85
C ALA A 47 -8.59 -15.63 0.35
N ALA A 48 -9.38 -14.88 -0.43
CA ALA A 48 -9.47 -15.03 -1.86
C ALA A 48 -8.18 -14.50 -2.51
N GLY A 49 -7.88 -14.99 -3.72
CA GLY A 49 -6.63 -14.67 -4.44
C GLY A 49 -6.33 -13.17 -4.49
N TYR A 50 -7.35 -12.32 -4.56
CA TYR A 50 -7.20 -10.88 -4.59
C TYR A 50 -6.77 -10.20 -3.29
N CYS A 51 -7.12 -10.73 -2.11
CA CYS A 51 -6.56 -10.21 -0.85
C CYS A 51 -5.11 -10.68 -0.73
N ALA A 52 -4.85 -11.92 -1.15
CA ALA A 52 -3.54 -12.55 -1.05
C ALA A 52 -2.49 -11.92 -1.99
N MET A 53 -2.90 -11.25 -3.07
CA MET A 53 -1.96 -10.61 -4.01
C MET A 53 -1.09 -9.53 -3.37
N TRP A 54 -1.57 -8.92 -2.28
CA TRP A 54 -0.88 -7.86 -1.53
C TRP A 54 -0.10 -8.36 -0.31
N LYS A 55 -0.13 -9.67 -0.02
CA LYS A 55 0.54 -10.24 1.17
C LYS A 55 2.06 -10.07 1.06
N GLY A 56 2.67 -9.43 2.05
CA GLY A 56 4.09 -9.08 2.05
C GLY A 56 4.42 -7.77 1.33
N TYR A 57 3.40 -7.07 0.80
CA TYR A 57 3.52 -5.77 0.13
C TYR A 57 2.53 -4.75 0.74
N GLU A 58 2.28 -4.87 2.05
CA GLU A 58 1.39 -4.00 2.80
C GLU A 58 1.74 -2.50 2.66
N PRO A 59 3.03 -2.08 2.67
CA PRO A 59 3.39 -0.68 2.46
C PRO A 59 2.97 -0.15 1.07
N ALA A 60 3.07 -0.96 0.02
CA ALA A 60 2.59 -0.59 -1.32
C ALA A 60 1.06 -0.45 -1.35
N LEU A 61 0.33 -1.31 -0.64
CA LEU A 61 -1.12 -1.20 -0.50
C LEU A 61 -1.54 0.04 0.32
N VAL A 62 -0.74 0.47 1.30
CA VAL A 62 -0.94 1.75 2.01
C VAL A 62 -0.82 2.92 1.03
N ALA A 63 0.24 2.94 0.20
CA ALA A 63 0.42 3.98 -0.80
C ALA A 63 -0.73 4.00 -1.83
N TYR A 64 -1.18 2.83 -2.29
CA TYR A 64 -2.38 2.71 -3.14
C TYR A 64 -3.63 3.30 -2.45
N CYS A 65 -3.88 2.91 -1.20
CA CYS A 65 -5.02 3.41 -0.43
C CYS A 65 -4.98 4.94 -0.26
N ASN A 66 -3.80 5.49 0.03
CA ASN A 66 -3.58 6.92 0.19
C ASN A 66 -3.87 7.69 -1.11
N ALA A 67 -3.41 7.21 -2.27
CA ALA A 67 -3.72 7.84 -3.55
C ALA A 67 -5.23 7.94 -3.80
N MET A 68 -5.99 6.88 -3.49
CA MET A 68 -7.45 6.89 -3.60
C MET A 68 -8.10 7.89 -2.62
N LEU A 69 -7.56 8.01 -1.41
CA LEU A 69 -8.06 8.94 -0.38
C LEU A 69 -7.79 10.40 -0.72
N VAL A 70 -6.61 10.69 -1.28
CA VAL A 70 -6.21 12.02 -1.75
C VAL A 70 -7.12 12.45 -2.90
N GLU A 71 -7.30 11.59 -3.90
CA GLU A 71 -8.17 11.90 -5.04
C GLU A 71 -9.63 12.09 -4.61
N TRP A 72 -10.12 11.27 -3.68
CA TRP A 72 -11.48 11.42 -3.14
C TRP A 72 -11.67 12.78 -2.45
N ALA A 73 -10.70 13.20 -1.65
CA ALA A 73 -10.70 14.51 -1.00
C ALA A 73 -10.59 15.64 -2.03
N ARG A 74 -9.73 15.50 -3.05
CA ARG A 74 -9.57 16.46 -4.14
C ARG A 74 -10.89 16.69 -4.90
N ARG A 75 -11.74 15.66 -5.02
CA ARG A 75 -13.10 15.77 -5.60
C ARG A 75 -14.14 16.40 -4.66
N GLY A 76 -13.71 17.01 -3.54
CA GLY A 76 -14.58 17.64 -2.56
C GLY A 76 -15.39 16.67 -1.70
N LYS A 77 -15.02 15.38 -1.68
CA LYS A 77 -15.75 14.35 -0.95
C LYS A 77 -15.09 14.05 0.39
N LYS A 78 -15.91 13.81 1.41
CA LYS A 78 -15.41 13.50 2.76
C LYS A 78 -14.96 12.05 2.87
N ASN A 79 -13.85 11.81 3.58
CA ASN A 79 -13.34 10.48 3.91
C ASN A 79 -14.06 9.87 5.14
N ASP A 80 -15.39 9.98 5.17
CA ASP A 80 -16.20 9.55 6.33
C ASP A 80 -16.46 8.04 6.37
N LEU A 81 -16.36 7.36 5.23
CA LEU A 81 -16.50 5.89 5.14
C LEU A 81 -15.42 5.13 5.92
N LEU A 82 -14.34 5.82 6.30
CA LEU A 82 -13.29 5.31 7.16
C LEU A 82 -13.42 5.91 8.59
N LYS A 83 -14.59 5.92 9.24
CA LYS A 83 -14.74 6.37 10.66
C LYS A 83 -15.48 5.32 11.52
N PRO A 84 -15.30 5.36 12.86
CA PRO A 84 -14.28 4.67 13.63
C PRO A 84 -14.68 3.24 14.04
N TYR A 85 -13.73 2.31 14.09
CA TYR A 85 -13.80 1.18 15.02
C TYR A 85 -12.76 1.44 16.12
N GLN A 86 -13.07 2.46 16.93
CA GLN A 86 -12.46 2.88 18.20
C GLN A 86 -11.02 2.38 18.48
N ASN A 87 -10.06 3.31 18.36
CA ASN A 87 -8.60 3.23 18.61
C ASN A 87 -7.73 3.09 17.35
N ASP A 88 -7.63 4.18 16.60
CA ASP A 88 -7.00 4.29 15.28
C ASP A 88 -5.45 4.26 15.28
N LYS A 89 -4.85 3.35 16.06
CA LYS A 89 -3.47 2.89 15.85
C LYS A 89 -3.38 1.85 14.73
N GLU A 90 -4.48 1.15 14.46
CA GLU A 90 -4.54 0.04 13.49
C GLU A 90 -4.50 0.49 12.03
N ARG A 91 -4.92 1.73 11.74
CA ARG A 91 -4.84 2.26 10.37
C ARG A 91 -3.46 2.37 9.84
N ASN A 92 -2.50 2.78 10.67
CA ASN A 92 -1.11 3.02 10.31
C ASN A 92 -0.93 3.24 8.79
N LEU A 93 -1.57 4.28 8.26
CA LEU A 93 -1.48 4.67 6.85
C LEU A 93 -0.28 5.60 6.62
N VAL A 94 0.70 5.52 7.53
CA VAL A 94 1.99 6.18 7.39
C VAL A 94 2.63 5.56 6.16
N GLN A 95 2.74 6.36 5.12
CA GLN A 95 3.39 5.95 3.89
C GLN A 95 4.90 5.97 4.11
N GLU A 96 5.52 4.81 3.89
CA GLU A 96 6.98 4.69 3.86
C GLU A 96 7.52 5.42 2.63
N LYS A 97 8.72 6.00 2.73
CA LYS A 97 9.36 6.69 1.60
C LYS A 97 9.69 5.71 0.47
N ASP A 98 10.18 4.54 0.86
CA ASP A 98 10.57 3.45 -0.01
C ASP A 98 9.75 2.22 0.37
N TYR A 99 9.17 1.55 -0.61
CA TYR A 99 8.47 0.28 -0.43
C TYR A 99 8.64 -0.60 -1.66
N GLU A 100 8.69 -1.91 -1.45
CA GLU A 100 8.77 -2.86 -2.55
C GLU A 100 7.42 -3.01 -3.24
N MET A 101 7.45 -3.08 -4.57
CA MET A 101 6.27 -3.41 -5.37
C MET A 101 6.15 -4.92 -5.55
N PRO A 102 4.92 -5.47 -5.59
CA PRO A 102 4.72 -6.87 -5.90
C PRO A 102 5.28 -7.23 -7.30
N PRO A 103 5.83 -8.45 -7.51
CA PRO A 103 6.39 -8.87 -8.80
C PRO A 103 5.40 -8.85 -9.96
N TRP A 104 4.11 -8.97 -9.66
CA TRP A 104 3.03 -8.89 -10.65
C TRP A 104 2.69 -7.44 -11.04
N TRP A 105 3.18 -6.43 -10.32
CA TRP A 105 2.94 -5.04 -10.64
C TRP A 105 3.62 -4.67 -11.96
N GLY A 106 2.90 -4.05 -12.88
CA GLY A 106 3.39 -3.78 -14.24
C GLY A 106 3.10 -4.90 -15.23
N ASN A 107 2.46 -6.01 -14.83
CA ASN A 107 2.03 -7.04 -15.77
C ASN A 107 0.92 -6.49 -16.71
N GLU A 108 1.24 -6.35 -17.99
CA GLU A 108 0.37 -5.74 -19.00
C GLU A 108 -0.98 -6.47 -19.14
N GLU A 109 -0.96 -7.80 -19.13
CA GLU A 109 -2.18 -8.61 -19.27
C GLU A 109 -3.15 -8.40 -18.10
N LEU A 110 -2.64 -8.33 -16.87
CA LEU A 110 -3.46 -7.96 -15.70
C LEU A 110 -4.05 -6.56 -15.87
N HIS A 111 -3.25 -5.60 -16.33
CA HIS A 111 -3.71 -4.23 -16.58
C HIS A 111 -4.82 -4.20 -17.63
N ASP A 112 -4.68 -4.94 -18.72
CA ASP A 112 -5.68 -5.00 -19.79
C ASP A 112 -6.98 -5.67 -19.32
N TYR A 113 -6.90 -6.75 -18.55
CA TYR A 113 -8.09 -7.31 -17.90
C TYR A 113 -8.83 -6.26 -17.05
N HIS A 114 -8.10 -5.43 -16.31
CA HIS A 114 -8.70 -4.35 -15.52
C HIS A 114 -9.28 -3.23 -16.37
N LYS A 115 -8.61 -2.81 -17.45
CA LYS A 115 -9.13 -1.80 -18.39
C LYS A 115 -10.43 -2.27 -19.05
N HIS A 116 -10.44 -3.48 -19.61
CA HIS A 116 -11.65 -4.08 -20.19
C HIS A 116 -12.75 -4.24 -19.13
N ALA A 117 -12.39 -4.63 -17.91
CA ALA A 117 -13.35 -4.74 -16.81
C ALA A 117 -13.92 -3.39 -16.37
N LEU A 118 -13.21 -2.28 -16.55
CA LEU A 118 -13.71 -0.92 -16.32
C LEU A 118 -14.59 -0.45 -17.49
N VAL A 119 -14.16 -0.68 -18.73
CA VAL A 119 -14.95 -0.38 -19.94
C VAL A 119 -16.29 -1.08 -19.93
N ALA A 120 -16.34 -2.40 -19.71
CA ALA A 120 -17.59 -3.16 -19.64
C ALA A 120 -18.54 -2.67 -18.53
N LYS A 121 -18.00 -1.95 -17.56
CA LYS A 121 -18.64 -1.53 -16.32
C LYS A 121 -19.22 -0.12 -16.38
N LEU A 122 -18.64 0.76 -17.21
CA LEU A 122 -19.15 2.10 -17.50
C LEU A 122 -18.52 2.59 -18.82
N PRO A 123 -19.00 2.12 -19.99
CA PRO A 123 -18.36 2.40 -21.28
C PRO A 123 -18.19 3.90 -21.56
N GLU A 124 -19.21 4.70 -21.28
CA GLU A 124 -19.24 6.15 -21.54
C GLU A 124 -18.15 6.95 -20.82
N HIS A 125 -17.66 6.42 -19.70
CA HIS A 125 -16.57 7.02 -18.93
C HIS A 125 -15.22 6.46 -19.40
N TYR A 126 -15.10 5.13 -19.45
CA TYR A 126 -13.81 4.48 -19.62
C TYR A 126 -13.34 4.37 -21.07
N LYS A 127 -14.21 4.37 -22.08
CA LYS A 127 -13.75 4.43 -23.49
C LYS A 127 -13.07 5.74 -23.86
N LYS A 128 -13.30 6.81 -23.09
CA LYS A 128 -12.58 8.08 -23.25
C LYS A 128 -11.14 8.01 -22.73
N ILE A 129 -10.87 7.04 -21.86
CA ILE A 129 -9.58 6.85 -21.18
C ILE A 129 -8.79 5.70 -21.81
N PHE A 130 -9.49 4.61 -22.17
CA PHE A 130 -8.97 3.40 -22.79
C PHE A 130 -9.73 3.12 -24.10
N PRO A 131 -9.55 3.96 -25.14
CA PRO A 131 -10.28 3.82 -26.41
C PRO A 131 -10.01 2.50 -27.14
N GLU A 132 -8.86 1.88 -26.89
CA GLU A 132 -8.45 0.58 -27.43
C GLU A 132 -9.20 -0.61 -26.81
N CYS A 133 -9.79 -0.43 -25.63
CA CYS A 133 -10.48 -1.49 -24.93
C CYS A 133 -11.97 -1.52 -25.29
N ASP A 134 -12.46 -2.67 -25.73
CA ASP A 134 -13.87 -2.91 -26.07
C ASP A 134 -14.69 -3.58 -24.94
N GLY A 135 -14.01 -4.01 -23.86
CA GLY A 135 -14.62 -4.75 -22.75
C GLY A 135 -14.69 -6.27 -22.93
N SER A 136 -14.25 -6.81 -24.07
CA SER A 136 -14.35 -8.24 -24.43
C SER A 136 -13.64 -9.19 -23.46
N LEU A 137 -12.53 -8.77 -22.83
CA LEU A 137 -11.83 -9.59 -21.83
C LEU A 137 -12.60 -9.75 -20.51
N TYR A 138 -13.66 -8.96 -20.27
CA TYR A 138 -14.45 -9.03 -19.05
C TYR A 138 -15.71 -9.90 -19.23
N ASN A 139 -15.65 -11.14 -18.74
CA ASN A 139 -16.77 -12.09 -18.80
C ASN A 139 -17.62 -12.13 -17.51
N GLY A 140 -17.59 -11.04 -16.72
CA GLY A 140 -18.12 -11.00 -15.35
C GLY A 140 -17.08 -11.29 -14.28
N SER A 141 -15.84 -11.62 -14.66
CA SER A 141 -14.66 -11.62 -13.80
C SER A 141 -13.39 -11.37 -14.63
N TYR A 142 -12.26 -11.37 -13.95
CA TYR A 142 -10.90 -11.36 -14.49
C TYR A 142 -9.99 -12.16 -13.53
N PRO A 143 -8.75 -12.54 -13.92
CA PRO A 143 -7.85 -13.28 -13.06
C PRO A 143 -7.16 -12.37 -12.04
N TRP A 144 -6.67 -12.97 -10.96
CA TRP A 144 -5.97 -12.29 -9.88
C TRP A 144 -4.57 -12.86 -9.69
N PRO A 145 -3.56 -12.02 -9.40
CA PRO A 145 -2.24 -12.50 -9.05
C PRO A 145 -2.30 -13.36 -7.79
N ARG A 146 -1.66 -14.52 -7.84
CA ARG A 146 -1.51 -15.41 -6.68
C ARG A 146 -0.11 -15.98 -6.66
N ARG A 147 0.54 -15.87 -5.50
CA ARG A 147 1.79 -16.60 -5.25
C ARG A 147 1.48 -18.09 -5.08
N VAL A 148 2.20 -18.93 -5.80
CA VAL A 148 2.09 -20.39 -5.73
C VAL A 148 3.31 -21.00 -5.03
N GLU A 149 3.24 -22.31 -4.76
CA GLU A 149 4.38 -23.06 -4.24
C GLU A 149 5.58 -22.96 -5.20
N GLY A 150 6.80 -22.94 -4.65
CA GLY A 150 8.00 -22.60 -5.42
C GLY A 150 8.23 -21.10 -5.63
N GLY A 151 7.30 -20.24 -5.16
CA GLY A 151 7.50 -18.79 -5.13
C GLY A 151 7.11 -18.05 -6.41
N ALA A 152 6.71 -18.78 -7.45
CA ALA A 152 6.19 -18.21 -8.69
C ALA A 152 4.88 -17.44 -8.46
N TRP A 153 4.58 -16.53 -9.39
CA TRP A 153 3.32 -15.81 -9.45
C TRP A 153 2.51 -16.24 -10.67
N VAL A 154 1.21 -16.43 -10.46
CA VAL A 154 0.27 -16.78 -11.53
C VAL A 154 -0.92 -15.83 -11.55
N LEU A 155 -1.50 -15.62 -12.72
CA LEU A 155 -2.85 -15.11 -12.90
C LEU A 155 -3.84 -16.26 -12.75
N ARG A 156 -4.65 -16.21 -11.69
CA ARG A 156 -5.63 -17.23 -11.35
C ARG A 156 -7.05 -16.70 -11.53
N TRP A 157 -7.85 -17.38 -12.35
CA TRP A 157 -9.27 -17.11 -12.49
C TRP A 157 -10.08 -17.65 -11.29
N PRO A 158 -11.28 -17.12 -11.02
CA PRO A 158 -12.20 -17.76 -10.10
C PRO A 158 -12.45 -19.21 -10.51
N LYS A 159 -12.49 -20.12 -9.53
CA LYS A 159 -12.66 -21.57 -9.76
C LYS A 159 -13.86 -21.91 -10.66
N SER A 160 -14.93 -21.12 -10.58
CA SER A 160 -16.14 -21.28 -11.40
C SER A 160 -15.89 -21.14 -12.91
N ARG A 161 -14.79 -20.50 -13.34
CA ARG A 161 -14.46 -20.30 -14.75
C ARG A 161 -13.73 -21.48 -15.38
N LYS A 162 -13.14 -22.38 -14.58
CA LYS A 162 -12.37 -23.54 -15.07
C LYS A 162 -11.28 -23.18 -16.10
N ILE A 163 -10.70 -21.97 -16.00
CA ILE A 163 -9.59 -21.52 -16.84
C ILE A 163 -8.27 -21.86 -16.10
N PRO A 164 -7.28 -22.45 -16.77
CA PRO A 164 -5.97 -22.73 -16.18
C PRO A 164 -5.28 -21.46 -15.66
N ASP A 165 -4.45 -21.63 -14.63
CA ASP A 165 -3.57 -20.57 -14.15
C ASP A 165 -2.51 -20.24 -15.22
N LYS A 166 -2.17 -18.96 -15.35
CA LYS A 166 -1.10 -18.50 -16.24
C LYS A 166 0.07 -17.97 -15.43
N VAL A 167 1.27 -18.51 -15.61
CA VAL A 167 2.48 -18.02 -14.92
C VAL A 167 2.83 -16.62 -15.44
N ILE A 168 3.13 -15.70 -14.53
CA ILE A 168 3.53 -14.32 -14.83
C ILE A 168 4.91 -13.95 -14.28
N CYS A 169 5.39 -14.67 -13.27
CA CYS A 169 6.76 -14.56 -12.78
C CYS A 169 7.23 -15.93 -12.30
N GLU A 170 8.41 -16.37 -12.72
CA GLU A 170 9.00 -17.59 -12.19
C GLU A 170 9.50 -17.40 -10.76
N GLY A 171 9.47 -18.48 -9.98
CA GLY A 171 10.04 -18.48 -8.63
C GLY A 171 11.52 -18.85 -8.69
N GLY A 172 12.37 -18.05 -8.07
CA GLY A 172 13.76 -18.47 -7.81
C GLY A 172 13.82 -19.46 -6.65
N GLU A 173 14.68 -20.47 -6.75
CA GLU A 173 15.10 -21.23 -5.57
C GLU A 173 15.81 -20.27 -4.58
N SER A 174 15.18 -20.06 -3.42
CA SER A 174 15.67 -19.33 -2.23
C SER A 174 15.67 -17.79 -2.26
N GLY A 175 15.29 -17.17 -1.12
CA GLY A 175 15.35 -15.71 -0.98
C GLY A 175 14.89 -15.06 0.34
N LEU A 176 14.58 -15.80 1.40
CA LEU A 176 14.64 -15.24 2.77
C LEU A 176 16.05 -15.47 3.30
N LYS A 177 16.95 -14.50 3.05
CA LYS A 177 18.21 -14.16 3.76
C LYS A 177 19.19 -13.55 2.76
N ARG A 178 19.20 -12.23 2.65
CA ARG A 178 20.48 -11.53 2.46
C ARG A 178 20.92 -11.05 3.83
N LYS A 179 21.73 -11.89 4.49
CA LYS A 179 22.60 -11.45 5.58
C LYS A 179 23.50 -10.36 4.99
N THR A 180 23.48 -9.17 5.58
CA THR A 180 24.53 -8.18 5.44
C THR A 180 25.86 -8.87 5.69
N GLN A 181 26.70 -8.99 4.66
CA GLN A 181 28.09 -9.34 4.85
C GLN A 181 28.82 -8.09 5.33
N ASP A 182 29.20 -8.20 6.59
CA ASP A 182 30.19 -7.43 7.32
C ASP A 182 31.45 -7.22 6.47
N THR A 183 31.69 -5.97 6.05
CA THR A 183 32.97 -5.53 5.50
C THR A 183 33.82 -4.94 6.62
N THR A 184 34.42 -5.82 7.42
CA THR A 184 35.51 -5.44 8.33
C THR A 184 36.83 -5.92 7.77
N THR A 185 37.53 -5.07 7.01
CA THR A 185 39.01 -5.02 7.00
C THR A 185 39.50 -3.60 6.64
N GLY A 186 39.36 -2.68 7.60
CA GLY A 186 39.97 -1.35 7.55
C GLY A 186 41.23 -1.33 8.43
N ASN A 187 42.37 -1.19 7.79
CA ASN A 187 43.73 -1.20 8.32
C ASN A 187 43.96 -0.07 9.36
N VAL A 188 44.23 -0.40 10.62
CA VAL A 188 44.60 0.57 11.68
C VAL A 188 46.11 0.73 11.69
N ARG A 189 46.61 1.89 11.23
CA ARG A 189 47.96 2.36 11.56
C ARG A 189 47.87 3.37 12.69
N LYS A 190 48.55 3.05 13.79
CA LYS A 190 48.83 3.92 14.94
C LYS A 190 49.51 5.21 14.47
N SER A 191 49.04 6.35 14.95
CA SER A 191 49.84 7.57 15.05
C SER A 191 49.73 8.11 16.46
N GLU A 192 50.87 8.58 16.95
CA GLU A 192 51.24 8.86 18.33
C GLU A 192 50.47 10.02 18.95
N GLY A 193 50.25 9.93 20.27
CA GLY A 193 49.84 11.05 21.11
C GLY A 193 51.03 11.56 21.90
N GLY A 194 51.18 12.89 21.96
CA GLY A 194 52.15 13.61 22.78
C GLY A 194 51.62 15.00 23.14
N GLU A 195 51.16 15.10 24.39
CA GLU A 195 50.95 16.24 25.31
C GLU A 195 50.97 17.71 24.85
N SER A 196 49.99 18.46 25.37
CA SER A 196 50.07 19.69 26.20
C SER A 196 48.81 20.53 25.91
N GLY A 197 47.91 20.83 26.86
CA GLY A 197 48.11 21.56 28.10
C GLY A 197 47.58 22.99 27.90
N LEU A 198 46.39 23.33 28.43
CA LEU A 198 46.15 24.59 29.15
C LEU A 198 44.71 24.72 29.71
N LYS A 199 44.68 25.30 30.91
CA LYS A 199 43.58 25.61 31.83
C LYS A 199 42.59 26.65 31.28
N ARG A 200 41.34 26.61 31.81
CA ARG A 200 40.59 27.66 32.57
C ARG A 200 39.06 27.44 32.39
N LYS A 201 38.29 27.10 33.43
CA LYS A 201 37.72 27.88 34.56
C LYS A 201 36.31 28.45 34.23
N THR A 202 35.33 28.02 35.06
CA THR A 202 34.14 28.76 35.59
C THR A 202 33.07 29.22 34.57
N GLN A 203 31.76 29.25 34.82
CA GLN A 203 30.93 29.31 36.05
C GLN A 203 29.43 29.15 35.66
N ASP A 204 28.59 28.72 36.61
CA ASP A 204 27.23 29.24 36.98
C ASP A 204 26.21 29.67 35.90
N THR A 205 24.88 29.56 36.03
CA THR A 205 23.89 29.12 37.03
C THR A 205 22.48 29.26 36.40
N MET A 206 21.46 28.75 37.11
CA MET A 206 20.05 29.22 37.18
C MET A 206 19.09 28.78 36.06
N THR A 207 18.17 27.84 36.31
CA THR A 207 16.85 27.97 36.97
C THR A 207 15.87 28.95 36.31
N GLY A 208 14.72 28.45 35.87
CA GLY A 208 13.59 29.25 35.42
C GLY A 208 12.33 28.41 35.20
N ASN A 209 11.50 28.36 36.24
CA ASN A 209 10.22 27.66 36.34
C ASN A 209 9.07 28.51 35.76
N VAL A 210 7.81 28.03 35.83
CA VAL A 210 6.52 28.79 35.77
C VAL A 210 5.92 28.95 34.33
N ARG A 211 4.63 28.74 33.99
CA ARG A 211 3.33 28.59 34.71
C ARG A 211 2.29 27.87 33.83
N LYS A 212 1.34 27.21 34.52
CA LYS A 212 -0.01 26.82 34.04
C LYS A 212 -0.85 28.04 33.65
N SER A 213 -1.73 27.89 32.66
CA SER A 213 -2.98 28.66 32.58
C SER A 213 -4.16 27.78 32.16
N LYS A 214 -5.11 27.62 33.09
CA LYS A 214 -6.48 27.12 32.90
C LYS A 214 -7.31 28.18 32.16
N ARG A 215 -8.21 27.76 31.26
CA ARG A 215 -9.41 28.53 30.84
C ARG A 215 -10.54 27.52 30.59
N LEU A 216 -11.33 27.22 31.62
CA LEU A 216 -12.65 27.77 31.96
C LEU A 216 -13.74 27.57 30.88
N ARG A 217 -14.76 26.81 31.31
CA ARG A 217 -16.06 26.51 30.68
C ARG A 217 -16.81 27.78 30.24
N ARG A 218 -17.66 27.63 29.21
CA ARG A 218 -19.05 28.13 29.22
C ARG A 218 -19.95 27.17 28.41
N LYS A 219 -20.95 26.63 29.10
CA LYS A 219 -22.21 26.09 28.56
C LYS A 219 -23.14 27.29 28.37
N THR A 220 -23.91 27.30 27.30
CA THR A 220 -25.22 27.96 27.21
C THR A 220 -26.04 27.21 26.17
N GLU A 221 -27.18 26.72 26.65
CA GLU A 221 -28.45 26.39 26.00
C GLU A 221 -28.47 25.68 24.64
#